data_AF-A0A1G3C828-F1
#
_entry.id   AF-A0A1G3C828-F1
#
_cell.length_a   1.000
_cell.length_b   1.000
_cell.length_c   1.000
_cell.angle_alpha   90.00
_cell.angle_beta   90.00
_cell.angle_gamma   90.00
#
_symmetry.space_group_name_H-M   'P 1'
#
loop_
_entity.id
_entity.type
_entity.pdbx_description
1 polymer ?
#
loop_
_entity_poly.entity_id
_entity_poly.type
_entity_poly.pdbx_seq_one_letter_code
_entity_poly.pdbx_strand_id
1 'polypeptide(L)'
;MKRNIFHIPCATLLLLLMLPHIFAEDIIPSSKVSPKQSEIFARFVLSEEIPENTFAALKRALELGVDGIEVDIRQTKDNKLILMRDETIDRTTDGKGRVDELLYAEIKLYDAGSWCSDKFKNERVPLLSDVLKFCKINNLKLILNGRQTCLEKQLVDVIRECEMASQVYSWGTLRNPDVEDAELFSKELVYVPAEELKEEKINQIREEKKYAFSIISETDDRKTIKNQIKLGVDVILVDYPRVAMDILNIKSNKINIRNTLNLTETDNYHEEIDDNSTFINEKVKTLIETIRGDDVDKARTSAMAMMVLPAKYTMPPLLKLLNDRNPRVKQNAVWVIGFCGDENIEDYIYKLLKDKNVDVRREAVLALRRLGNKNSASILVDALNKETDPWIRYDIARTLGTLGDRNSAFTLANLLSKEKYWFVKSACVEALRNIKNENIIEPLAKILIADAGEDASLARTMAAWALASFGEKSIHSLTKALSDNEESTRRRAG
;
A
#
# COMPACT_ATOMS: atom_id res chain seq x y z
N MET A 1 -50.77 37.23 81.59
CA MET A 1 -51.20 37.02 80.19
C MET A 1 -51.71 35.59 80.08
N LYS A 2 -53.04 35.37 80.01
CA LYS A 2 -53.80 34.96 78.80
C LYS A 2 -53.18 33.73 78.10
N ARG A 3 -53.88 32.65 77.73
CA ARG A 3 -55.26 32.14 77.90
C ARG A 3 -55.26 30.76 77.17
N ASN A 4 -55.43 29.68 77.91
CA ASN A 4 -56.44 28.63 77.76
C ASN A 4 -57.06 28.23 76.37
N ILE A 5 -57.03 26.90 76.12
CA ILE A 5 -58.05 25.96 75.58
C ILE A 5 -58.18 25.75 74.03
N PHE A 6 -57.97 24.51 73.53
CA PHE A 6 -59.02 23.54 73.11
C PHE A 6 -58.47 22.27 72.41
N HIS A 7 -58.96 21.11 72.88
CA HIS A 7 -58.94 19.79 72.24
C HIS A 7 -60.01 19.70 71.13
N ILE A 8 -59.83 18.81 70.14
CA ILE A 8 -60.70 17.64 69.83
C ILE A 8 -60.13 16.87 68.60
N PRO A 9 -60.06 15.52 68.61
CA PRO A 9 -59.66 14.65 67.49
C PRO A 9 -60.89 14.04 66.76
N CYS A 10 -60.63 13.19 65.73
CA CYS A 10 -61.57 12.37 64.88
C CYS A 10 -61.76 12.94 63.47
N ALA A 11 -61.98 12.17 62.41
CA ALA A 11 -61.92 10.75 62.11
C ALA A 11 -62.17 10.68 60.59
N THR A 12 -61.52 9.71 59.94
CA THR A 12 -61.98 9.00 58.72
C THR A 12 -63.09 9.66 57.87
N LEU A 13 -62.72 10.09 56.65
CA LEU A 13 -63.64 9.99 55.51
C LEU A 13 -62.88 9.41 54.32
N LEU A 14 -63.04 8.10 54.17
CA LEU A 14 -62.58 7.27 53.08
C LEU A 14 -63.83 6.91 52.28
N LEU A 15 -64.03 7.51 51.12
CA LEU A 15 -65.01 7.10 50.10
C LEU A 15 -64.58 7.73 48.76
N LEU A 16 -63.77 7.04 47.98
CA LEU A 16 -64.15 6.19 46.84
C LEU A 16 -64.96 6.91 45.74
N LEU A 17 -64.31 6.96 44.56
CA LEU A 17 -64.88 6.88 43.20
C LEU A 17 -65.71 8.10 42.75
N MET A 18 -65.32 8.87 41.74
CA MET A 18 -65.21 8.46 40.33
C MET A 18 -64.28 9.39 39.51
N LEU A 19 -63.36 8.79 38.76
CA LEU A 19 -62.65 9.33 37.56
C LEU A 19 -63.66 9.63 36.42
N PRO A 20 -63.33 10.33 35.28
CA PRO A 20 -62.08 10.31 34.46
C PRO A 20 -61.63 11.71 33.91
N HIS A 21 -60.56 12.01 33.16
CA HIS A 21 -59.50 11.31 32.41
C HIS A 21 -58.35 12.31 32.09
N ILE A 22 -57.09 11.83 32.11
CA ILE A 22 -55.99 11.98 31.10
C ILE A 22 -55.60 13.43 30.70
N PHE A 23 -54.38 13.93 30.97
CA PHE A 23 -53.10 13.55 30.35
C PHE A 23 -51.91 13.75 31.32
N ALA A 24 -51.01 12.77 31.32
CA ALA A 24 -49.63 12.94 31.79
C ALA A 24 -48.84 13.66 30.68
N GLU A 25 -48.20 14.78 31.01
CA GLU A 25 -47.13 15.33 30.17
C GLU A 25 -45.84 14.56 30.51
N ASP A 26 -45.43 13.70 29.58
CA ASP A 26 -44.10 13.12 29.55
C ASP A 26 -43.07 14.25 29.37
N ILE A 27 -42.27 14.48 30.40
CA ILE A 27 -41.06 15.28 30.33
C ILE A 27 -40.04 14.48 29.51
N ILE A 28 -39.97 14.75 28.20
CA ILE A 28 -38.90 14.27 27.32
C ILE A 28 -37.63 15.09 27.63
N PRO A 29 -36.53 14.51 28.13
CA PRO A 29 -35.27 15.22 28.22
C PRO A 29 -34.68 15.33 26.80
N SER A 30 -34.86 16.51 26.19
CA SER A 30 -34.16 16.89 24.96
C SER A 30 -32.67 17.13 25.24
N SER A 31 -31.90 16.04 25.36
CA SER A 31 -30.45 16.14 25.21
C SER A 31 -30.13 16.27 23.73
N LYS A 32 -30.13 17.51 23.21
CA LYS A 32 -29.42 17.82 21.97
C LYS A 32 -27.93 17.63 22.22
N VAL A 33 -27.46 16.40 22.00
CA VAL A 33 -26.03 16.11 21.85
C VAL A 33 -25.55 16.94 20.66
N SER A 34 -24.61 17.86 20.88
CA SER A 34 -23.94 18.56 19.79
C SER A 34 -23.37 17.52 18.82
N PRO A 35 -23.61 17.61 17.50
CA PRO A 35 -23.14 16.59 16.56
C PRO A 35 -21.62 16.48 16.67
N LYS A 36 -21.14 15.29 17.04
CA LYS A 36 -19.72 14.96 17.06
C LYS A 36 -19.16 15.24 15.66
N GLN A 37 -18.11 16.04 15.57
CA GLN A 37 -17.47 16.34 14.29
C GLN A 37 -16.86 15.05 13.72
N SER A 38 -17.16 14.74 12.46
CA SER A 38 -16.66 13.55 11.76
C SER A 38 -15.13 13.54 11.71
N GLU A 39 -14.53 12.38 11.97
CA GLU A 39 -13.09 12.17 11.83
C GLU A 39 -12.75 11.92 10.35
N ILE A 40 -11.72 12.59 9.82
CA ILE A 40 -11.29 12.46 8.43
C ILE A 40 -10.11 11.51 8.33
N PHE A 41 -10.25 10.48 7.50
CA PHE A 41 -9.20 9.51 7.22
C PHE A 41 -8.76 9.59 5.77
N ALA A 42 -7.45 9.58 5.54
CA ALA A 42 -6.86 9.53 4.22
C ALA A 42 -6.84 8.09 3.67
N ARG A 43 -7.10 7.96 2.37
CA ARG A 43 -6.98 6.72 1.62
C ARG A 43 -6.08 6.95 0.41
N PHE A 44 -4.81 6.53 0.48
CA PHE A 44 -3.84 6.72 -0.63
C PHE A 44 -3.86 5.60 -1.67
N VAL A 45 -5.05 5.08 -1.92
CA VAL A 45 -5.27 3.91 -2.73
C VAL A 45 -5.05 4.24 -4.20
N LEU A 46 -4.16 3.50 -4.86
CA LEU A 46 -3.76 3.79 -6.24
C LEU A 46 -3.26 5.24 -6.43
N SER A 47 -2.75 5.86 -5.35
CA SER A 47 -2.23 7.22 -5.41
C SER A 47 -0.92 7.22 -6.20
N GLU A 48 -0.89 7.96 -7.31
CA GLU A 48 0.35 8.15 -8.09
C GLU A 48 1.26 9.22 -7.47
N GLU A 49 0.77 9.98 -6.49
CA GLU A 49 1.56 11.01 -5.81
C GLU A 49 2.45 10.45 -4.71
N ILE A 50 2.05 9.33 -4.10
CA ILE A 50 2.72 8.72 -2.96
C ILE A 50 2.54 7.20 -2.93
N PRO A 51 3.59 6.40 -2.66
CA PRO A 51 3.46 4.96 -2.65
C PRO A 51 2.55 4.52 -1.50
N GLU A 52 1.43 3.88 -1.85
CA GLU A 52 0.45 3.36 -0.90
C GLU A 52 1.09 2.40 0.10
N ASN A 53 0.52 2.30 1.31
CA ASN A 53 0.94 1.31 2.32
C ASN A 53 2.44 1.40 2.71
N THR A 54 3.04 2.61 2.67
CA THR A 54 4.43 2.88 3.07
C THR A 54 4.51 3.93 4.20
N PHE A 55 5.71 4.12 4.77
CA PHE A 55 5.96 5.23 5.70
C PHE A 55 5.84 6.61 5.05
N ALA A 56 6.11 6.73 3.74
CA ALA A 56 5.85 7.97 3.01
C ALA A 56 4.36 8.34 3.08
N ALA A 57 3.45 7.39 2.84
CA ALA A 57 2.00 7.62 2.94
C ALA A 57 1.58 8.06 4.36
N LEU A 58 2.13 7.44 5.41
CA LEU A 58 1.87 7.82 6.80
C LEU A 58 2.34 9.25 7.12
N LYS A 59 3.55 9.61 6.70
CA LYS A 59 4.08 10.97 6.88
C LYS A 59 3.22 12.01 6.15
N ARG A 60 2.73 11.66 4.97
CA ARG A 60 1.84 12.55 4.20
C ARG A 60 0.50 12.77 4.88
N ALA A 61 -0.09 11.73 5.48
CA ALA A 61 -1.30 11.90 6.29
C ALA A 61 -1.08 12.92 7.43
N LEU A 62 0.05 12.82 8.14
CA LEU A 62 0.41 13.80 9.17
C LEU A 62 0.55 15.22 8.63
N GLU A 63 1.24 15.41 7.50
CA GLU A 63 1.41 16.73 6.87
C GLU A 63 0.08 17.38 6.47
N LEU A 64 -0.90 16.56 6.08
CA LEU A 64 -2.24 17.03 5.71
C LEU A 64 -3.12 17.38 6.91
N GLY A 65 -2.74 16.92 8.12
CA GLY A 65 -3.48 17.16 9.35
C GLY A 65 -4.79 16.37 9.44
N VAL A 66 -4.90 15.23 8.75
CA VAL A 66 -6.05 14.32 8.88
C VAL A 66 -6.03 13.60 10.23
N ASP A 67 -7.18 13.13 10.69
CA ASP A 67 -7.30 12.37 11.95
C ASP A 67 -6.68 10.98 11.86
N GLY A 68 -6.66 10.38 10.66
CA GLY A 68 -6.08 9.07 10.45
C GLY A 68 -5.88 8.66 8.99
N ILE A 69 -5.48 7.41 8.79
CA ILE A 69 -5.20 6.82 7.47
C ILE A 69 -5.68 5.36 7.42
N GLU A 70 -6.26 4.93 6.30
CA GLU A 70 -6.51 3.52 6.01
C GLU A 70 -5.23 2.83 5.52
N VAL A 71 -4.96 1.65 6.07
CA VAL A 71 -3.87 0.77 5.65
C VAL A 71 -4.37 -0.65 5.45
N ASP A 72 -3.80 -1.33 4.45
CA ASP A 72 -4.16 -2.68 4.06
C ASP A 72 -3.22 -3.70 4.71
N ILE A 73 -3.75 -4.75 5.33
CA ILE A 73 -2.96 -5.71 6.10
C ILE A 73 -2.99 -7.12 5.48
N ARG A 74 -1.81 -7.73 5.38
CA ARG A 74 -1.59 -9.15 5.05
C ARG A 74 -0.54 -9.78 5.96
N GLN A 75 -0.53 -11.10 5.98
CA GLN A 75 0.44 -11.90 6.71
C GLN A 75 1.44 -12.53 5.76
N THR A 76 2.71 -12.46 6.15
CA THR A 76 3.83 -13.13 5.49
C THR A 76 3.93 -14.60 5.92
N LYS A 77 4.77 -15.37 5.22
CA LYS A 77 5.01 -16.80 5.52
C LYS A 77 5.48 -17.06 6.95
N ASP A 78 6.28 -16.15 7.54
CA ASP A 78 6.77 -16.23 8.92
C ASP A 78 5.83 -15.55 9.94
N ASN A 79 4.54 -15.46 9.60
CA ASN A 79 3.49 -14.90 10.44
C ASN A 79 3.76 -13.44 10.85
N LYS A 80 4.37 -12.61 10.00
CA LYS A 80 4.47 -11.15 10.26
C LYS A 80 3.37 -10.40 9.55
N LEU A 81 2.70 -9.50 10.26
CA LEU A 81 1.73 -8.57 9.67
C LEU A 81 2.44 -7.40 9.02
N ILE A 82 2.19 -7.21 7.73
CA ILE A 82 2.77 -6.15 6.92
C ILE A 82 1.67 -5.29 6.29
N LEU A 83 2.05 -4.08 5.91
CA LEU A 83 1.20 -3.21 5.11
C LEU A 83 1.28 -3.64 3.63
N MET A 84 0.26 -4.36 3.17
CA MET A 84 0.17 -4.82 1.78
C MET A 84 -1.27 -5.07 1.38
N ARG A 85 -1.62 -4.57 0.20
CA ARG A 85 -2.96 -4.72 -0.37
C ARG A 85 -3.14 -6.03 -1.14
N ASP A 86 -2.26 -6.24 -2.11
CA ASP A 86 -2.41 -7.28 -3.12
C ASP A 86 -1.93 -8.62 -2.55
N GLU A 87 -2.40 -9.74 -3.11
CA GLU A 87 -1.90 -11.07 -2.73
C GLU A 87 -0.42 -11.28 -3.07
N THR A 88 0.10 -10.46 -3.99
CA THR A 88 1.49 -10.48 -4.44
C THR A 88 2.14 -9.13 -4.21
N ILE A 89 3.47 -9.11 -4.05
CA ILE A 89 4.24 -7.84 -3.95
C ILE A 89 4.51 -7.18 -5.31
N ASP A 90 4.03 -7.82 -6.39
CA ASP A 90 4.43 -7.56 -7.76
C ASP A 90 4.19 -6.12 -8.22
N ARG A 91 3.02 -5.55 -7.89
CA ARG A 91 2.59 -4.25 -8.40
C ARG A 91 3.31 -3.10 -7.70
N THR A 92 3.43 -3.17 -6.38
CA THR A 92 3.89 -2.08 -5.52
C THR A 92 5.34 -2.22 -5.08
N THR A 93 6.07 -3.20 -5.59
CA THR A 93 7.51 -3.36 -5.31
C THR A 93 8.34 -3.69 -6.55
N ASP A 94 9.65 -3.66 -6.40
CA ASP A 94 10.60 -4.21 -7.37
C ASP A 94 10.80 -5.73 -7.28
N GLY A 95 10.19 -6.37 -6.28
CA GLY A 95 10.15 -7.82 -6.08
C GLY A 95 8.98 -8.51 -6.77
N LYS A 96 8.90 -9.84 -6.58
CA LYS A 96 7.87 -10.71 -7.13
C LYS A 96 7.51 -11.84 -6.16
N GLY A 97 6.26 -12.27 -6.18
CA GLY A 97 5.77 -13.44 -5.45
C GLY A 97 4.59 -13.14 -4.53
N ARG A 98 3.94 -14.22 -4.08
CA ARG A 98 2.82 -14.12 -3.13
C ARG A 98 3.32 -13.75 -1.73
N VAL A 99 2.57 -12.92 -1.03
CA VAL A 99 2.93 -12.45 0.31
C VAL A 99 3.02 -13.61 1.31
N ASP A 100 2.08 -14.56 1.22
CA ASP A 100 2.00 -15.74 2.10
C ASP A 100 3.07 -16.82 1.81
N GLU A 101 3.83 -16.66 0.73
CA GLU A 101 4.93 -17.55 0.35
C GLU A 101 6.32 -16.94 0.60
N LEU A 102 6.38 -15.65 0.98
CA LEU A 102 7.62 -14.92 1.23
C LEU A 102 7.79 -14.60 2.71
N LEU A 103 9.03 -14.68 3.21
CA LEU A 103 9.41 -14.23 4.54
C LEU A 103 9.43 -12.70 4.58
N TYR A 104 9.06 -12.09 5.71
CA TYR A 104 9.15 -10.64 5.85
C TYR A 104 10.56 -10.09 5.62
N ALA A 105 11.57 -10.85 6.05
CA ALA A 105 12.95 -10.47 5.86
C ALA A 105 13.30 -10.31 4.36
N GLU A 106 12.74 -11.14 3.48
CA GLU A 106 12.88 -11.00 2.02
C GLU A 106 12.11 -9.76 1.53
N ILE A 107 10.85 -9.61 1.95
CA ILE A 107 9.97 -8.52 1.50
C ILE A 107 10.55 -7.14 1.85
N LYS A 108 11.15 -7.00 3.04
CA LYS A 108 11.76 -5.75 3.52
C LYS A 108 12.94 -5.28 2.67
N LEU A 109 13.55 -6.15 1.86
CA LEU A 109 14.65 -5.76 0.99
C LEU A 109 14.19 -5.04 -0.28
N TYR A 110 12.95 -5.31 -0.73
CA TYR A 110 12.42 -4.74 -1.96
C TYR A 110 12.11 -3.25 -1.81
N ASP A 111 12.33 -2.53 -2.91
CA ASP A 111 11.90 -1.15 -3.07
C ASP A 111 10.39 -1.09 -3.28
N ALA A 112 9.69 -0.37 -2.40
CA ALA A 112 8.25 -0.17 -2.42
C ALA A 112 7.82 1.24 -2.88
N GLY A 113 8.75 2.04 -3.43
CA GLY A 113 8.51 3.46 -3.73
C GLY A 113 8.81 3.89 -5.17
N SER A 114 9.81 3.30 -5.83
CA SER A 114 10.25 3.65 -7.18
C SER A 114 9.19 3.44 -8.25
N TRP A 115 8.21 2.55 -8.02
CA TRP A 115 7.07 2.40 -8.93
C TRP A 115 6.19 3.66 -8.99
N CYS A 116 6.15 4.44 -7.89
CA CYS A 116 5.43 5.70 -7.81
C CYS A 116 6.30 6.86 -8.35
N SER A 117 7.53 7.00 -7.85
CA SER A 117 8.47 8.02 -8.32
C SER A 117 9.87 7.80 -7.75
N ASP A 118 10.91 8.22 -8.49
CA ASP A 118 12.31 8.21 -8.05
C ASP A 118 12.55 8.90 -6.69
N LYS A 119 11.70 9.88 -6.31
CA LYS A 119 11.80 10.56 -5.01
C LYS A 119 11.59 9.62 -3.81
N PHE A 120 10.94 8.48 -4.02
CA PHE A 120 10.66 7.47 -2.99
C PHE A 120 11.54 6.24 -3.13
N LYS A 121 12.62 6.33 -3.91
CA LYS A 121 13.61 5.26 -3.98
C LYS A 121 14.11 4.91 -2.57
N ASN A 122 14.19 3.62 -2.31
CA ASN A 122 14.48 2.96 -1.06
C ASN A 122 13.36 2.92 -0.01
N GLU A 123 12.14 3.35 -0.32
CA GLU A 123 10.99 3.05 0.55
C GLU A 123 10.79 1.53 0.67
N ARG A 124 10.32 1.09 1.85
CA ARG A 124 10.17 -0.33 2.19
C ARG A 124 8.76 -0.65 2.62
N VAL A 125 8.38 -1.92 2.45
CA VAL A 125 7.11 -2.45 2.98
C VAL A 125 7.18 -2.50 4.52
N PRO A 126 6.34 -1.74 5.25
CA PRO A 126 6.38 -1.65 6.70
C PRO A 126 5.82 -2.89 7.42
N LEU A 127 6.36 -3.19 8.61
CA LEU A 127 5.66 -4.01 9.61
C LEU A 127 4.53 -3.20 10.24
N LEU A 128 3.39 -3.85 10.49
CA LEU A 128 2.28 -3.21 11.20
C LEU A 128 2.68 -2.72 12.61
N SER A 129 3.52 -3.47 13.33
CA SER A 129 3.97 -3.08 14.67
C SER A 129 4.75 -1.77 14.66
N ASP A 130 5.59 -1.53 13.65
CA ASP A 130 6.34 -0.29 13.50
C ASP A 130 5.42 0.88 13.12
N VAL A 131 4.41 0.62 12.28
CA VAL A 131 3.38 1.59 11.91
C VAL A 131 2.53 1.99 13.12
N LEU A 132 2.09 1.04 13.94
CA LEU A 132 1.32 1.31 15.16
C LEU A 132 2.10 2.19 16.13
N LYS A 133 3.40 1.90 16.36
CA LYS A 133 4.27 2.74 17.20
C LYS A 133 4.42 4.15 16.64
N PHE A 134 4.63 4.27 15.33
CA PHE A 134 4.71 5.57 14.66
C PHE A 134 3.43 6.38 14.84
N CYS A 135 2.27 5.76 14.61
CA CYS A 135 0.96 6.39 14.74
C CYS A 135 0.66 6.79 16.19
N LYS A 136 1.05 5.98 17.18
CA LYS A 136 0.94 6.31 18.61
C LYS A 136 1.69 7.60 18.95
N ILE A 137 2.96 7.69 18.56
CA ILE A 137 3.83 8.84 18.84
C ILE A 137 3.27 10.12 18.20
N ASN A 138 2.71 10.02 17.01
CA ASN A 138 2.21 11.17 16.26
C ASN A 138 0.71 11.43 16.43
N ASN A 139 0.03 10.71 17.35
CA ASN A 139 -1.42 10.79 17.57
C ASN A 139 -2.25 10.65 16.28
N LEU A 140 -1.80 9.80 15.36
CA LEU A 140 -2.50 9.47 14.12
C LEU A 140 -3.33 8.21 14.34
N LYS A 141 -4.59 8.20 13.89
CA LYS A 141 -5.45 7.01 13.96
C LYS A 141 -5.32 6.14 12.72
N LEU A 142 -5.70 4.87 12.82
CA LEU A 142 -5.64 3.91 11.72
C LEU A 142 -7.00 3.25 11.48
N ILE A 143 -7.34 3.08 10.21
CA ILE A 143 -8.31 2.06 9.77
C ILE A 143 -7.48 0.88 9.27
N LEU A 144 -7.57 -0.25 9.95
CA LEU A 144 -6.92 -1.50 9.55
C LEU A 144 -7.88 -2.29 8.67
N ASN A 145 -7.53 -2.39 7.38
CA ASN A 145 -8.28 -3.16 6.40
C ASN A 145 -7.64 -4.54 6.20
N GLY A 146 -8.26 -5.58 6.76
CA GLY A 146 -7.79 -6.95 6.56
C GLY A 146 -8.03 -7.42 5.13
N ARG A 147 -6.97 -7.76 4.40
CA ARG A 147 -7.03 -8.27 3.01
C ARG A 147 -6.93 -9.79 2.89
N GLN A 148 -6.99 -10.48 4.02
CA GLN A 148 -7.07 -11.92 4.13
C GLN A 148 -7.86 -12.28 5.39
N THR A 149 -8.50 -13.43 5.37
CA THR A 149 -9.25 -13.95 6.52
C THR A 149 -8.32 -14.43 7.64
N CYS A 150 -8.86 -14.57 8.85
CA CYS A 150 -8.18 -15.19 10.00
C CYS A 150 -6.99 -14.38 10.55
N LEU A 151 -7.00 -13.05 10.40
CA LEU A 151 -5.99 -12.14 10.97
C LEU A 151 -6.35 -11.62 12.37
N GLU A 152 -7.60 -11.79 12.79
CA GLU A 152 -8.23 -11.09 13.90
C GLU A 152 -7.43 -11.22 15.19
N LYS A 153 -7.10 -12.45 15.58
CA LYS A 153 -6.36 -12.73 16.81
C LYS A 153 -4.99 -12.06 16.79
N GLN A 154 -4.25 -12.22 15.70
CA GLN A 154 -2.91 -11.67 15.59
C GLN A 154 -2.92 -10.13 15.59
N LEU A 155 -3.91 -9.53 14.93
CA LEU A 155 -4.08 -8.08 14.94
C LEU A 155 -4.25 -7.56 16.36
N VAL A 156 -5.06 -8.21 17.19
CA VAL A 156 -5.22 -7.75 18.57
C VAL A 156 -4.04 -7.95 19.45
N ASP A 157 -3.32 -9.06 19.30
CA ASP A 157 -2.09 -9.26 20.05
C ASP A 157 -1.14 -8.08 19.79
N VAL A 158 -0.96 -7.69 18.52
CA VAL A 158 -0.08 -6.56 18.14
C VAL A 158 -0.64 -5.20 18.57
N ILE A 159 -1.95 -4.95 18.45
CA ILE A 159 -2.59 -3.69 18.89
C ILE A 159 -2.48 -3.53 20.41
N ARG A 160 -2.68 -4.62 21.17
CA ARG A 160 -2.55 -4.66 22.63
C ARG A 160 -1.11 -4.40 23.05
N GLU A 161 -0.15 -5.09 22.44
CA GLU A 161 1.28 -4.88 22.67
C GLU A 161 1.73 -3.44 22.39
N CYS A 162 1.14 -2.78 21.39
CA CYS A 162 1.43 -1.39 21.07
C CYS A 162 0.58 -0.37 21.88
N GLU A 163 -0.41 -0.84 22.65
CA GLU A 163 -1.41 -0.02 23.37
C GLU A 163 -2.15 0.97 22.45
N MET A 164 -2.60 0.50 21.29
CA MET A 164 -3.22 1.32 20.24
C MET A 164 -4.75 1.18 20.13
N ALA A 165 -5.39 0.43 21.05
CA ALA A 165 -6.81 0.07 20.96
C ALA A 165 -7.77 1.27 20.80
N SER A 166 -7.47 2.42 21.41
CA SER A 166 -8.31 3.63 21.30
C SER A 166 -8.13 4.43 19.99
N GLN A 167 -7.08 4.12 19.23
CA GLN A 167 -6.65 4.82 18.01
C GLN A 167 -6.85 3.99 16.74
N VAL A 168 -7.42 2.79 16.85
CA VAL A 168 -7.61 1.87 15.74
C VAL A 168 -9.09 1.60 15.50
N TYR A 169 -9.44 1.59 14.23
CA TYR A 169 -10.69 1.10 13.69
C TYR A 169 -10.40 -0.14 12.83
N SER A 170 -11.30 -1.12 12.84
CA SER A 170 -11.19 -2.34 12.02
C SER A 170 -12.21 -2.34 10.89
N TRP A 171 -11.80 -2.81 9.70
CA TRP A 171 -12.65 -2.90 8.51
C TRP A 171 -12.22 -4.09 7.60
N GLY A 172 -13.08 -4.45 6.64
CA GLY A 172 -12.75 -5.38 5.55
C GLY A 172 -13.13 -6.83 5.84
N THR A 173 -12.20 -7.77 5.61
CA THR A 173 -12.45 -9.22 5.83
C THR A 173 -12.32 -9.66 7.29
N LEU A 174 -11.99 -8.72 8.18
CA LEU A 174 -11.90 -8.94 9.62
C LEU A 174 -13.30 -9.18 10.18
N ARG A 175 -13.59 -10.42 10.57
CA ARG A 175 -14.83 -10.76 11.28
C ARG A 175 -14.66 -10.44 12.75
N ASN A 176 -15.76 -10.30 13.50
CA ASN A 176 -15.64 -10.24 14.96
C ASN A 176 -15.09 -11.60 15.47
N PRO A 177 -13.94 -11.64 16.15
CA PRO A 177 -13.43 -12.88 16.72
C PRO A 177 -14.35 -13.36 17.85
N ASP A 178 -14.61 -14.68 17.90
CA ASP A 178 -15.46 -15.37 18.89
C ASP A 178 -14.83 -15.39 20.31
N VAL A 179 -14.42 -14.26 20.85
CA VAL A 179 -13.74 -14.21 22.16
C VAL A 179 -14.29 -13.07 23.01
N GLU A 180 -14.39 -13.31 24.32
CA GLU A 180 -14.68 -12.35 25.40
C GLU A 180 -13.88 -11.03 25.32
N ASP A 181 -12.86 -10.95 24.46
CA ASP A 181 -12.03 -9.78 24.17
C ASP A 181 -12.64 -8.78 23.15
N ALA A 182 -13.80 -9.07 22.53
CA ALA A 182 -14.40 -8.23 21.48
C ALA A 182 -14.74 -6.79 21.94
N GLU A 183 -15.06 -6.57 23.22
CA GLU A 183 -15.29 -5.21 23.76
C GLU A 183 -14.00 -4.36 23.84
N LEU A 184 -12.81 -4.98 23.75
CA LEU A 184 -11.51 -4.29 23.77
C LEU A 184 -10.91 -4.04 22.37
N PHE A 185 -11.53 -4.58 21.31
CA PHE A 185 -10.81 -4.93 20.08
C PHE A 185 -10.44 -3.75 19.17
N SER A 186 -11.36 -2.82 19.00
CA SER A 186 -11.22 -1.58 18.25
C SER A 186 -12.61 -1.01 18.11
N LYS A 187 -12.71 0.26 17.75
CA LYS A 187 -13.99 0.82 17.34
C LYS A 187 -14.40 0.17 16.01
N GLU A 188 -15.41 -0.71 16.01
CA GLU A 188 -15.89 -1.38 14.79
C GLU A 188 -16.55 -0.37 13.85
N LEU A 189 -16.09 -0.31 12.59
CA LEU A 189 -16.68 0.55 11.56
C LEU A 189 -17.73 -0.20 10.74
N VAL A 190 -18.89 0.41 10.59
CA VAL A 190 -19.97 -0.07 9.73
C VAL A 190 -20.09 0.84 8.52
N TYR A 191 -19.87 0.26 7.33
CA TYR A 191 -20.00 0.99 6.08
C TYR A 191 -21.46 1.30 5.81
N VAL A 192 -21.73 2.56 5.51
CA VAL A 192 -23.05 3.01 5.07
C VAL A 192 -22.92 3.58 3.66
N PRO A 193 -23.51 2.92 2.64
CA PRO A 193 -23.57 3.46 1.28
C PRO A 193 -24.18 4.85 1.25
N ALA A 194 -23.77 5.69 0.30
CA ALA A 194 -24.21 7.07 0.22
C ALA A 194 -25.74 7.19 0.06
N GLU A 195 -26.37 6.22 -0.61
CA GLU A 195 -27.81 6.14 -0.87
C GLU A 195 -28.63 5.82 0.40
N GLU A 196 -28.00 5.16 1.36
CA GLU A 196 -28.62 4.72 2.62
C GLU A 196 -28.30 5.65 3.80
N LEU A 197 -27.50 6.69 3.56
CA LEU A 197 -26.98 7.58 4.59
C LEU A 197 -28.08 8.49 5.17
N LYS A 198 -28.77 8.00 6.21
CA LYS A 198 -29.83 8.70 6.94
C LYS A 198 -29.50 8.74 8.44
N GLU A 199 -29.97 9.79 9.12
CA GLU A 199 -29.74 9.98 10.56
C GLU A 199 -30.24 8.79 11.41
N GLU A 200 -31.40 8.22 11.06
CA GLU A 200 -31.95 7.01 11.69
C GLU A 200 -30.99 5.82 11.62
N LYS A 201 -30.35 5.61 10.45
CA LYS A 201 -29.41 4.50 10.25
C LYS A 201 -28.12 4.70 11.04
N ILE A 202 -27.62 5.94 11.10
CA ILE A 202 -26.45 6.31 11.90
C ILE A 202 -26.73 6.10 13.39
N ASN A 203 -27.92 6.50 13.86
CA ASN A 203 -28.31 6.32 15.25
C ASN A 203 -28.46 4.84 15.63
N GLN A 204 -29.02 4.01 14.73
CA GLN A 204 -29.07 2.56 14.92
C GLN A 204 -27.66 1.95 15.10
N ILE A 205 -26.70 2.37 14.28
CA ILE A 205 -25.30 1.89 14.38
C ILE A 205 -24.68 2.29 15.74
N ARG A 206 -24.97 3.50 16.21
CA ARG A 206 -24.49 4.01 17.51
C ARG A 206 -25.11 3.30 18.70
N GLU A 207 -26.38 2.92 18.62
CA GLU A 207 -27.06 2.11 19.65
C GLU A 207 -26.38 0.74 19.84
N GLU A 208 -25.83 0.18 18.76
CA GLU A 208 -24.99 -1.03 18.80
C GLU A 208 -23.54 -0.78 19.30
N LYS A 209 -23.22 0.44 19.76
CA LYS A 209 -21.87 0.91 20.14
C LYS A 209 -20.83 0.83 19.00
N LYS A 210 -21.28 0.85 17.75
CA LYS A 210 -20.44 0.86 16.54
C LYS A 210 -20.32 2.28 15.97
N TYR A 211 -19.47 2.43 14.96
CA TYR A 211 -19.16 3.72 14.33
C TYR A 211 -19.58 3.71 12.86
N ALA A 212 -20.42 4.67 12.46
CA ALA A 212 -20.84 4.78 11.07
C ALA A 212 -19.73 5.41 10.24
N PHE A 213 -19.34 4.76 9.14
CA PHE A 213 -18.37 5.32 8.20
C PHE A 213 -18.86 5.34 6.76
N SER A 214 -18.40 6.34 6.01
CA SER A 214 -18.62 6.46 4.58
C SER A 214 -17.30 6.56 3.83
N ILE A 215 -17.32 6.15 2.56
CA ILE A 215 -16.19 6.26 1.64
C ILE A 215 -16.55 7.27 0.56
N ILE A 216 -15.66 8.23 0.33
CA ILE A 216 -15.72 9.14 -0.81
C ILE A 216 -14.55 8.78 -1.72
N SER A 217 -14.83 7.89 -2.66
CA SER A 217 -13.86 7.36 -3.61
C SER A 217 -13.88 8.14 -4.92
N GLU A 218 -12.71 8.34 -5.51
CA GLU A 218 -12.53 8.83 -6.89
C GLU A 218 -13.19 10.20 -7.18
N THR A 219 -13.47 11.00 -6.17
CA THR A 219 -14.07 12.33 -6.34
C THR A 219 -13.55 13.36 -5.34
N ASP A 220 -13.29 14.57 -5.83
CA ASP A 220 -12.97 15.76 -5.05
C ASP A 220 -14.15 16.74 -4.96
N ASP A 221 -15.37 16.32 -5.33
CA ASP A 221 -16.54 17.18 -5.34
C ASP A 221 -16.88 17.71 -3.94
N ARG A 222 -16.63 19.01 -3.76
CA ARG A 222 -16.84 19.70 -2.48
C ARG A 222 -18.29 19.63 -2.01
N LYS A 223 -19.27 19.52 -2.91
CA LYS A 223 -20.69 19.46 -2.53
C LYS A 223 -21.03 18.10 -1.92
N THR A 224 -20.56 17.02 -2.54
CA THR A 224 -20.71 15.64 -2.04
C THR A 224 -20.04 15.48 -0.68
N ILE A 225 -18.78 15.93 -0.54
CA ILE A 225 -18.05 15.87 0.73
C ILE A 225 -18.76 16.68 1.83
N LYS A 226 -19.23 17.90 1.52
CA LYS A 226 -20.01 18.73 2.46
C LYS A 226 -21.31 18.06 2.90
N ASN A 227 -22.02 17.40 2.00
CA ASN A 227 -23.27 16.75 2.31
C ASN A 227 -23.05 15.57 3.27
N GLN A 228 -22.04 14.74 3.03
CA GLN A 228 -21.73 13.61 3.92
C GLN A 228 -21.25 14.08 5.31
N ILE A 229 -20.42 15.14 5.38
CA ILE A 229 -20.02 15.76 6.66
C ILE A 229 -21.25 16.26 7.43
N LYS A 230 -22.22 16.89 6.76
CA LYS A 230 -23.44 17.39 7.40
C LYS A 230 -24.35 16.28 7.95
N LEU A 231 -24.28 15.09 7.38
CA LEU A 231 -25.08 13.95 7.81
C LEU A 231 -24.59 13.33 9.13
N GLY A 232 -23.41 13.75 9.62
CA GLY A 232 -22.96 13.45 10.98
C GLY A 232 -22.46 12.02 11.18
N VAL A 233 -21.89 11.41 10.12
CA VAL A 233 -21.15 10.15 10.22
C VAL A 233 -19.94 10.28 11.15
N ASP A 234 -19.51 9.19 11.78
CA ASP A 234 -18.42 9.23 12.75
C ASP A 234 -17.05 9.32 12.07
N VAL A 235 -16.88 8.64 10.92
CA VAL A 235 -15.64 8.58 10.15
C VAL A 235 -15.93 8.77 8.65
N ILE A 236 -15.11 9.58 7.98
CA ILE A 236 -15.15 9.75 6.53
C ILE A 236 -13.79 9.37 5.96
N LEU A 237 -13.78 8.38 5.08
CA LEU A 237 -12.59 7.93 4.38
C LEU A 237 -12.56 8.56 2.98
N VAL A 238 -11.48 9.28 2.64
CA VAL A 238 -11.40 10.08 1.41
C VAL A 238 -10.11 9.84 0.62
N ASP A 239 -10.23 9.81 -0.71
CA ASP A 239 -9.08 9.75 -1.62
C ASP A 239 -8.37 11.11 -1.75
N TYR A 240 -9.11 12.21 -1.53
CA TYR A 240 -8.61 13.60 -1.61
C TYR A 240 -8.67 14.32 -0.25
N PRO A 241 -7.86 13.91 0.75
CA PRO A 241 -7.89 14.43 2.12
C PRO A 241 -7.74 15.95 2.21
N ARG A 242 -6.92 16.57 1.34
CA ARG A 242 -6.75 18.03 1.34
C ARG A 242 -8.06 18.78 1.11
N VAL A 243 -8.93 18.28 0.23
CA VAL A 243 -10.22 18.91 -0.08
C VAL A 243 -11.20 18.76 1.08
N ALA A 244 -11.21 17.60 1.74
CA ALA A 244 -12.01 17.38 2.94
C ALA A 244 -11.56 18.30 4.09
N MET A 245 -10.25 18.41 4.31
CA MET A 245 -9.70 19.31 5.33
C MET A 245 -10.01 20.78 5.02
N ASP A 246 -9.91 21.22 3.76
CA ASP A 246 -10.30 22.58 3.34
C ASP A 246 -11.77 22.90 3.66
N ILE A 247 -12.66 21.91 3.53
CA ILE A 247 -14.10 22.06 3.83
C ILE A 247 -14.34 22.25 5.32
N LEU A 248 -13.59 21.53 6.16
CA LEU A 248 -13.67 21.64 7.62
C LEU A 248 -12.96 22.89 8.17
N ASN A 249 -11.87 23.33 7.53
CA ASN A 249 -10.97 24.39 8.01
C ASN A 249 -11.36 25.84 7.63
N ILE A 250 -12.66 26.16 7.47
CA ILE A 250 -13.11 27.58 7.46
C ILE A 250 -12.90 28.27 8.83
N LYS A 251 -12.45 27.56 9.87
CA LYS A 251 -12.06 28.16 11.16
C LYS A 251 -10.90 27.42 11.85
N SER A 252 -9.67 27.49 11.36
CA SER A 252 -8.48 27.47 12.24
C SER A 252 -7.19 27.71 11.45
N ASN A 253 -6.51 28.79 11.82
CA ASN A 253 -5.21 29.18 11.29
C ASN A 253 -4.09 28.31 11.89
N LYS A 254 -3.15 27.93 11.00
CA LYS A 254 -1.70 27.72 11.20
C LYS A 254 -1.23 26.89 12.40
N ILE A 255 -0.64 25.73 12.09
CA ILE A 255 0.45 25.16 12.90
C ILE A 255 1.74 25.26 12.09
N ASN A 256 2.71 25.99 12.66
CA ASN A 256 4.10 26.07 12.24
C ASN A 256 4.83 24.79 12.64
N ILE A 257 5.51 24.13 11.71
CA ILE A 257 6.55 23.16 12.04
C ILE A 257 7.85 23.63 11.39
N ARG A 258 8.75 24.17 12.21
CA ARG A 258 10.17 24.38 11.86
C ARG A 258 11.01 23.38 12.65
N ASN A 259 11.84 22.66 11.89
CA ASN A 259 13.13 22.06 12.23
C ASN A 259 13.27 21.30 13.55
N THR A 260 13.52 19.99 13.46
CA THR A 260 14.76 19.40 13.99
C THR A 260 15.03 18.06 13.29
N LEU A 261 16.21 17.93 12.67
CA LEU A 261 17.09 16.76 12.73
C LEU A 261 18.36 17.08 11.92
N ASN A 262 19.34 17.63 12.63
CA ASN A 262 20.74 17.58 12.23
C ASN A 262 21.23 16.15 12.50
N LEU A 263 21.70 15.46 11.47
CA LEU A 263 22.55 14.28 11.63
C LEU A 263 23.91 14.65 11.03
N THR A 264 24.88 14.91 11.89
CA THR A 264 26.30 14.98 11.55
C THR A 264 26.97 13.67 11.96
N GLU A 265 27.59 13.00 10.99
CA GLU A 265 28.92 12.36 11.00
C GLU A 265 29.48 11.88 12.35
N THR A 266 29.96 10.66 12.54
CA THR A 266 30.97 9.90 11.78
C THR A 266 31.12 8.55 12.48
N ASP A 267 31.42 7.47 11.76
CA ASP A 267 32.12 6.32 12.37
C ASP A 267 33.25 5.87 11.44
N ASN A 268 34.47 6.16 11.88
CA ASN A 268 35.72 5.65 11.32
C ASN A 268 35.87 4.18 11.69
N TYR A 269 35.84 3.29 10.70
CA TYR A 269 36.34 1.93 10.87
C TYR A 269 37.83 1.90 10.53
N HIS A 270 38.65 1.76 11.58
CA HIS A 270 40.04 1.32 11.47
C HIS A 270 40.06 -0.18 11.13
N GLU A 271 40.85 -0.53 10.11
CA GLU A 271 41.25 -1.90 9.81
C GLU A 271 42.20 -2.42 10.90
N GLU A 272 41.83 -3.56 11.51
CA GLU A 272 42.79 -4.49 12.12
C GLU A 272 42.67 -5.87 11.43
N ILE A 273 43.83 -6.46 11.16
CA ILE A 273 44.07 -7.62 10.27
C ILE A 273 44.18 -8.94 11.06
N ASP A 274 43.74 -10.03 10.41
CA ASP A 274 44.06 -11.46 10.59
C ASP A 274 43.81 -12.16 11.93
N ASP A 275 42.55 -12.59 12.11
CA ASP A 275 42.21 -13.94 12.64
C ASP A 275 40.78 -14.37 12.22
N ASN A 276 39.98 -13.41 11.77
CA ASN A 276 38.57 -13.62 11.42
C ASN A 276 38.34 -14.22 10.02
N SER A 277 39.35 -14.28 9.15
CA SER A 277 39.20 -14.72 7.76
C SER A 277 38.88 -16.22 7.66
N THR A 278 39.51 -17.06 8.47
CA THR A 278 39.24 -18.50 8.54
C THR A 278 37.83 -18.79 9.04
N PHE A 279 37.41 -18.12 10.11
CA PHE A 279 36.05 -18.25 10.66
C PHE A 279 34.97 -17.79 9.67
N ILE A 280 35.16 -16.63 9.03
CA ILE A 280 34.25 -16.13 8.00
C ILE A 280 34.19 -17.11 6.83
N ASN A 281 35.32 -17.64 6.37
CA ASN A 281 35.35 -18.63 5.27
C ASN A 281 34.62 -19.93 5.63
N GLU A 282 34.72 -20.42 6.87
CA GLU A 282 33.96 -21.60 7.32
C GLU A 282 32.46 -21.34 7.37
N LYS A 283 32.05 -20.16 7.84
CA LYS A 283 30.64 -19.74 7.82
C LYS A 283 30.12 -19.60 6.39
N VAL A 284 30.87 -18.95 5.51
CA VAL A 284 30.55 -18.83 4.09
C VAL A 284 30.40 -20.21 3.45
N LYS A 285 31.31 -21.16 3.74
CA LYS A 285 31.21 -22.53 3.24
C LYS A 285 29.91 -23.21 3.67
N THR A 286 29.54 -23.10 4.94
CA THR A 286 28.29 -23.66 5.49
C THR A 286 27.06 -23.04 4.82
N LEU A 287 27.08 -21.72 4.58
CA LEU A 287 25.99 -21.03 3.90
C LEU A 287 25.88 -21.47 2.43
N ILE A 288 27.00 -21.66 1.72
CA ILE A 288 27.00 -22.19 0.34
C ILE A 288 26.41 -23.60 0.27
N GLU A 289 26.77 -24.47 1.20
CA GLU A 289 26.20 -25.82 1.28
C GLU A 289 24.68 -25.76 1.50
N THR A 290 24.21 -24.81 2.31
CA THR A 290 22.78 -24.61 2.54
C THR A 290 22.07 -24.02 1.32
N ILE A 291 22.69 -23.07 0.59
CA ILE A 291 22.15 -22.51 -0.67
C ILE A 291 22.01 -23.59 -1.76
N ARG A 292 22.88 -24.61 -1.75
CA ARG A 292 22.82 -25.77 -2.65
C ARG A 292 21.76 -26.80 -2.29
N GLY A 293 21.21 -26.73 -1.08
CA GLY A 293 20.19 -27.66 -0.61
C GLY A 293 18.86 -27.51 -1.35
N ASP A 294 17.98 -28.51 -1.18
CA ASP A 294 16.68 -28.56 -1.85
C ASP A 294 15.62 -27.65 -1.20
N ASP A 295 15.87 -27.21 0.04
CA ASP A 295 14.98 -26.36 0.84
C ASP A 295 15.18 -24.88 0.44
N VAL A 296 14.22 -24.35 -0.30
CA VAL A 296 14.26 -22.98 -0.85
C VAL A 296 14.32 -21.94 0.27
N ASP A 297 13.63 -22.14 1.38
CA ASP A 297 13.59 -21.17 2.48
C ASP A 297 14.92 -21.10 3.20
N LYS A 298 15.52 -22.26 3.48
CA LYS A 298 16.87 -22.32 4.07
C LYS A 298 17.91 -21.76 3.13
N ALA A 299 17.78 -22.06 1.83
CA ALA A 299 18.68 -21.53 0.82
C ALA A 299 18.59 -20.01 0.77
N ARG A 300 17.39 -19.42 0.70
CA ARG A 300 17.18 -17.97 0.71
C ARG A 300 17.59 -17.31 2.03
N THR A 301 17.29 -17.92 3.17
CA THR A 301 17.76 -17.43 4.48
C THR A 301 19.28 -17.42 4.55
N SER A 302 19.94 -18.44 4.02
CA SER A 302 21.42 -18.51 3.98
C SER A 302 22.00 -17.48 3.03
N ALA A 303 21.35 -17.30 1.88
CA ALA A 303 21.58 -16.24 0.92
C ALA A 303 21.50 -14.84 1.56
N MET A 304 20.48 -14.58 2.38
CA MET A 304 20.34 -13.35 3.15
C MET A 304 21.42 -13.19 4.22
N ALA A 305 21.77 -14.26 4.92
CA ALA A 305 22.87 -14.26 5.88
C ALA A 305 24.23 -13.95 5.22
N MET A 306 24.39 -14.20 3.92
CA MET A 306 25.59 -13.77 3.19
C MET A 306 25.65 -12.26 2.97
N MET A 307 24.52 -11.56 2.98
CA MET A 307 24.47 -10.10 2.78
C MET A 307 25.14 -9.33 3.92
N VAL A 308 25.14 -9.89 5.13
CA VAL A 308 25.77 -9.26 6.30
C VAL A 308 27.26 -9.58 6.43
N LEU A 309 27.78 -10.47 5.59
CA LEU A 309 29.20 -10.85 5.58
C LEU A 309 29.96 -10.02 4.51
N PRO A 310 31.27 -9.75 4.70
CA PRO A 310 32.02 -8.93 3.76
C PRO A 310 32.06 -9.53 2.35
N ALA A 311 31.73 -8.72 1.34
CA ALA A 311 31.61 -9.11 -0.07
C ALA A 311 32.84 -9.85 -0.62
N LYS A 312 34.05 -9.49 -0.16
CA LYS A 312 35.32 -10.14 -0.57
C LYS A 312 35.34 -11.66 -0.31
N TYR A 313 34.59 -12.14 0.68
CA TYR A 313 34.49 -13.56 1.01
C TYR A 313 33.26 -14.24 0.38
N THR A 314 32.15 -13.52 0.21
CA THR A 314 30.88 -14.09 -0.27
C THR A 314 30.73 -14.08 -1.78
N MET A 315 31.27 -13.06 -2.48
CA MET A 315 31.10 -12.92 -3.92
C MET A 315 31.80 -14.02 -4.75
N PRO A 316 33.06 -14.40 -4.49
CA PRO A 316 33.72 -15.46 -5.26
C PRO A 316 32.97 -16.81 -5.25
N PRO A 317 32.47 -17.33 -4.09
CA PRO A 317 31.69 -18.55 -4.11
C PRO A 317 30.28 -18.37 -4.68
N LEU A 318 29.62 -17.22 -4.50
CA LEU A 318 28.31 -16.95 -5.12
C LEU A 318 28.39 -16.95 -6.65
N LEU A 319 29.43 -16.34 -7.24
CA LEU A 319 29.65 -16.34 -8.69
C LEU A 319 29.85 -17.77 -9.24
N LYS A 320 30.41 -18.69 -8.45
CA LYS A 320 30.52 -20.11 -8.86
C LYS A 320 29.15 -20.78 -8.94
N LEU A 321 28.21 -20.43 -8.05
CA LEU A 321 26.85 -21.00 -8.04
C LEU A 321 26.01 -20.60 -9.26
N LEU A 322 26.35 -19.51 -9.94
CA LEU A 322 25.68 -19.11 -11.18
C LEU A 322 25.83 -20.13 -12.33
N ASN A 323 26.83 -21.00 -12.25
CA ASN A 323 27.07 -22.06 -13.23
C ASN A 323 26.61 -23.45 -12.75
N ASP A 324 25.83 -23.51 -11.67
CA ASP A 324 25.33 -24.77 -11.13
C ASP A 324 24.35 -25.46 -12.11
N ARG A 325 24.32 -26.80 -12.06
CA ARG A 325 23.41 -27.60 -12.88
C ARG A 325 21.96 -27.44 -12.42
N ASN A 326 21.74 -27.19 -11.13
CA ASN A 326 20.41 -27.01 -10.56
C ASN A 326 19.92 -25.56 -10.79
N PRO A 327 18.82 -25.35 -11.53
CA PRO A 327 18.28 -24.01 -11.77
C PRO A 327 17.91 -23.25 -10.49
N ARG A 328 17.47 -23.95 -9.44
CA ARG A 328 17.11 -23.32 -8.16
C ARG A 328 18.33 -22.71 -7.47
N VAL A 329 19.46 -23.42 -7.50
CA VAL A 329 20.73 -22.93 -6.94
C VAL A 329 21.18 -21.68 -7.69
N LYS A 330 21.05 -21.68 -9.02
CA LYS A 330 21.31 -20.49 -9.84
C LYS A 330 20.40 -19.33 -9.47
N GLN A 331 19.08 -19.55 -9.35
CA GLN A 331 18.13 -18.50 -8.95
C GLN A 331 18.49 -17.89 -7.60
N ASN A 332 18.75 -18.71 -6.59
CA ASN A 332 19.14 -18.24 -5.25
C ASN A 332 20.41 -17.40 -5.29
N ALA A 333 21.41 -17.83 -6.07
CA ALA A 333 22.65 -17.08 -6.24
C ALA A 333 22.43 -15.74 -6.97
N VAL A 334 21.64 -15.72 -8.05
CA VAL A 334 21.28 -14.49 -8.78
C VAL A 334 20.51 -13.53 -7.88
N TRP A 335 19.57 -14.05 -7.08
CA TRP A 335 18.77 -13.27 -6.16
C TRP A 335 19.65 -12.47 -5.20
N VAL A 336 20.57 -13.14 -4.49
CA VAL A 336 21.53 -12.49 -3.55
C VAL A 336 22.41 -11.48 -4.24
N ILE A 337 22.97 -11.87 -5.39
CA ILE A 337 23.88 -11.04 -6.17
C ILE A 337 23.19 -9.74 -6.58
N GLY A 338 21.90 -9.76 -6.90
CA GLY A 338 21.11 -8.56 -7.18
C GLY A 338 20.95 -7.60 -6.00
N PHE A 339 21.16 -8.04 -4.76
CA PHE A 339 21.15 -7.19 -3.57
C PHE A 339 22.55 -6.79 -3.06
N CYS A 340 23.58 -7.61 -3.36
CA CYS A 340 24.93 -7.45 -2.81
C CYS A 340 25.96 -6.91 -3.80
N GLY A 341 25.65 -6.92 -5.10
CA GLY A 341 26.66 -6.77 -6.14
C GLY A 341 27.04 -5.33 -6.47
N ASP A 342 28.33 -5.12 -6.74
CA ASP A 342 28.88 -3.91 -7.38
C ASP A 342 28.59 -3.88 -8.90
N GLU A 343 28.88 -2.76 -9.58
CA GLU A 343 28.66 -2.59 -11.04
C GLU A 343 29.37 -3.65 -11.93
N ASN A 344 30.33 -4.41 -11.39
CA ASN A 344 31.16 -5.37 -12.14
C ASN A 344 30.60 -6.80 -12.23
N ILE A 345 29.41 -7.08 -11.68
CA ILE A 345 28.80 -8.43 -11.72
C ILE A 345 27.80 -8.64 -12.86
N GLU A 346 27.50 -7.60 -13.62
CA GLU A 346 26.45 -7.60 -14.62
C GLU A 346 26.71 -8.58 -15.76
N ASP A 347 27.97 -8.74 -16.18
CA ASP A 347 28.36 -9.70 -17.22
C ASP A 347 27.97 -11.15 -16.87
N TYR A 348 27.93 -11.48 -15.58
CA TYR A 348 27.47 -12.78 -15.12
C TYR A 348 25.94 -12.89 -15.22
N ILE A 349 25.20 -11.84 -14.86
CA ILE A 349 23.75 -11.80 -14.95
C ILE A 349 23.27 -11.77 -16.41
N TYR A 350 23.96 -11.04 -17.28
CA TYR A 350 23.67 -10.95 -18.72
C TYR A 350 23.73 -12.31 -19.42
N LYS A 351 24.62 -13.20 -18.98
CA LYS A 351 24.66 -14.59 -19.48
C LYS A 351 23.40 -15.37 -19.09
N LEU A 352 22.85 -15.11 -17.91
CA LEU A 352 21.70 -15.82 -17.36
C LEU A 352 20.36 -15.36 -17.96
N LEU A 353 20.31 -14.20 -18.60
CA LEU A 353 19.19 -13.80 -19.47
C LEU A 353 18.96 -14.77 -20.65
N LYS A 354 19.93 -15.65 -20.95
CA LYS A 354 19.84 -16.68 -22.00
C LYS A 354 19.74 -18.10 -21.43
N ASP A 355 19.48 -18.25 -20.13
CA ASP A 355 19.41 -19.56 -19.50
C ASP A 355 18.25 -20.41 -20.04
N LYS A 356 18.44 -21.73 -20.07
CA LYS A 356 17.40 -22.67 -20.52
C LYS A 356 16.18 -22.66 -19.60
N ASN A 357 16.38 -22.42 -18.31
CA ASN A 357 15.32 -22.39 -17.32
C ASN A 357 14.66 -21.00 -17.23
N VAL A 358 13.34 -20.96 -17.33
CA VAL A 358 12.51 -19.74 -17.35
C VAL A 358 12.68 -18.93 -16.06
N ASP A 359 12.63 -19.60 -14.91
CA ASP A 359 12.74 -18.94 -13.61
C ASP A 359 14.13 -18.32 -13.38
N VAL A 360 15.20 -18.94 -13.88
CA VAL A 360 16.56 -18.35 -13.85
C VAL A 360 16.63 -17.09 -14.71
N ARG A 361 16.05 -17.10 -15.92
CA ARG A 361 16.00 -15.92 -16.79
C ARG A 361 15.21 -14.79 -16.13
N ARG A 362 14.06 -15.12 -15.54
CA ARG A 362 13.22 -14.17 -14.80
C ARG A 362 13.98 -13.53 -13.64
N GLU A 363 14.65 -14.33 -12.81
CA GLU A 363 15.42 -13.83 -11.68
C GLU A 363 16.58 -12.94 -12.13
N ALA A 364 17.21 -13.24 -13.26
CA ALA A 364 18.24 -12.38 -13.85
C ALA A 364 17.70 -10.99 -14.23
N VAL A 365 16.50 -10.92 -14.80
CA VAL A 365 15.83 -9.63 -15.10
C VAL A 365 15.55 -8.85 -13.81
N LEU A 366 15.00 -9.50 -12.79
CA LEU A 366 14.71 -8.86 -11.51
C LEU A 366 15.99 -8.40 -10.80
N ALA A 367 17.07 -9.16 -10.88
CA ALA A 367 18.37 -8.75 -10.34
C ALA A 367 18.91 -7.48 -11.02
N LEU A 368 18.82 -7.38 -12.35
CA LEU A 368 19.22 -6.16 -13.07
C LEU A 368 18.36 -4.95 -12.67
N ARG A 369 17.06 -5.16 -12.43
CA ARG A 369 16.18 -4.11 -11.92
C ARG A 369 16.64 -3.60 -10.56
N ARG A 370 16.97 -4.51 -9.64
CA ARG A 370 17.45 -4.18 -8.28
C ARG A 370 18.79 -3.45 -8.31
N LEU A 371 19.71 -3.87 -9.17
CA LEU A 371 21.01 -3.21 -9.35
C LEU A 371 20.86 -1.79 -9.94
N GLY A 372 19.86 -1.59 -10.80
CA GLY A 372 19.48 -0.26 -11.27
C GLY A 372 20.48 0.41 -12.23
N ASN A 373 21.43 -0.34 -12.80
CA ASN A 373 22.37 0.22 -13.77
C ASN A 373 21.69 0.50 -15.11
N LYS A 374 21.72 1.76 -15.54
CA LYS A 374 21.14 2.21 -16.80
C LYS A 374 21.80 1.57 -18.03
N ASN A 375 23.06 1.15 -17.92
CA ASN A 375 23.78 0.48 -19.00
C ASN A 375 23.17 -0.89 -19.36
N SER A 376 22.44 -1.51 -18.43
CA SER A 376 21.73 -2.78 -18.67
C SER A 376 20.56 -2.65 -19.65
N ALA A 377 20.10 -1.44 -19.96
CA ALA A 377 18.92 -1.23 -20.82
C ALA A 377 19.11 -1.79 -22.24
N SER A 378 20.30 -1.63 -22.84
CA SER A 378 20.58 -2.14 -24.18
C SER A 378 20.49 -3.68 -24.25
N ILE A 379 21.02 -4.34 -23.21
CA ILE A 379 21.02 -5.80 -23.11
C ILE A 379 19.63 -6.34 -22.80
N LEU A 380 18.85 -5.63 -21.99
CA LEU A 380 17.45 -5.96 -21.73
C LEU A 380 16.58 -5.79 -22.98
N VAL A 381 16.84 -4.78 -23.81
CA VAL A 381 16.20 -4.64 -25.14
C VAL A 381 16.48 -5.84 -26.03
N ASP A 382 17.74 -6.30 -26.07
CA ASP A 382 18.11 -7.51 -26.81
C ASP A 382 17.47 -8.78 -26.26
N ALA A 383 17.34 -8.89 -24.94
CA ALA A 383 16.66 -10.00 -24.28
C ALA A 383 15.15 -9.98 -24.59
N LEU A 384 14.52 -8.81 -24.54
CA LEU A 384 13.09 -8.61 -24.83
C LEU A 384 12.72 -9.10 -26.22
N ASN A 385 13.55 -8.79 -27.23
CA ASN A 385 13.33 -9.18 -28.62
C ASN A 385 13.41 -10.70 -28.85
N LYS A 386 14.03 -11.45 -27.93
CA LYS A 386 14.26 -12.90 -28.05
C LYS A 386 13.38 -13.72 -27.10
N GLU A 387 12.76 -13.08 -26.10
CA GLU A 387 12.04 -13.78 -25.04
C GLU A 387 10.64 -14.22 -25.48
N THR A 388 10.38 -15.51 -25.31
CA THR A 388 9.11 -16.14 -25.68
C THR A 388 8.11 -16.18 -24.53
N ASP A 389 8.60 -16.18 -23.28
CA ASP A 389 7.75 -16.22 -22.09
C ASP A 389 7.12 -14.84 -21.81
N PRO A 390 5.78 -14.74 -21.74
CA PRO A 390 5.11 -13.47 -21.57
C PRO A 390 5.33 -12.85 -20.17
N TRP A 391 5.55 -13.65 -19.12
CA TRP A 391 5.85 -13.12 -17.79
C TRP A 391 7.23 -12.50 -17.73
N ILE A 392 8.22 -13.10 -18.41
CA ILE A 392 9.54 -12.50 -18.52
C ILE A 392 9.48 -11.22 -19.37
N ARG A 393 8.74 -11.20 -20.48
CA ARG A 393 8.56 -9.96 -21.26
C ARG A 393 7.93 -8.84 -20.43
N TYR A 394 6.93 -9.17 -19.60
CA TYR A 394 6.35 -8.25 -18.62
C TYR A 394 7.42 -7.69 -17.67
N ASP A 395 8.25 -8.57 -17.08
CA ASP A 395 9.29 -8.15 -16.12
C ASP A 395 10.40 -7.33 -16.78
N ILE A 396 10.79 -7.66 -18.02
CA ILE A 396 11.77 -6.88 -18.78
C ILE A 396 11.21 -5.48 -19.09
N ALA A 397 9.95 -5.38 -19.52
CA ALA A 397 9.32 -4.10 -19.81
C ALA A 397 9.32 -3.19 -18.57
N ARG A 398 8.88 -3.70 -17.41
CA ARG A 398 8.93 -2.94 -16.15
C ARG A 398 10.34 -2.55 -15.73
N THR A 399 11.30 -3.44 -15.96
CA THR A 399 12.71 -3.17 -15.66
C THR A 399 13.24 -2.02 -16.52
N LEU A 400 13.01 -2.04 -17.83
CA LEU A 400 13.38 -0.95 -18.73
C LEU A 400 12.74 0.39 -18.31
N GLY A 401 11.48 0.35 -17.90
CA GLY A 401 10.76 1.51 -17.35
C GLY A 401 11.40 2.06 -16.07
N THR A 402 11.79 1.17 -15.16
CA THR A 402 12.45 1.53 -13.90
C THR A 402 13.85 2.12 -14.13
N LEU A 403 14.60 1.59 -15.11
CA LEU A 403 15.91 2.14 -15.47
C LEU A 403 15.81 3.50 -16.16
N GLY A 404 14.67 3.81 -16.77
CA GLY A 404 14.38 5.12 -17.38
C GLY A 404 15.22 5.43 -18.62
N ASP A 405 15.75 4.41 -19.32
CA ASP A 405 16.55 4.61 -20.52
C ASP A 405 15.67 5.04 -21.71
N ARG A 406 15.96 6.22 -22.25
CA ARG A 406 15.20 6.82 -23.37
C ARG A 406 15.31 6.03 -24.67
N ASN A 407 16.40 5.29 -24.86
CA ASN A 407 16.62 4.50 -26.08
C ASN A 407 15.70 3.28 -26.13
N SER A 408 15.33 2.73 -24.97
CA SER A 408 14.40 1.60 -24.87
C SER A 408 12.95 1.94 -25.29
N ALA A 409 12.57 3.22 -25.32
CA ALA A 409 11.20 3.65 -25.61
C ALA A 409 10.68 3.16 -26.97
N PHE A 410 11.52 3.19 -28.02
CA PHE A 410 11.12 2.73 -29.35
C PHE A 410 10.84 1.22 -29.36
N THR A 411 11.71 0.44 -28.71
CA THR A 411 11.53 -1.02 -28.58
C THR A 411 10.25 -1.34 -27.82
N LEU A 412 10.00 -0.67 -26.70
CA LEU A 412 8.80 -0.86 -25.90
C LEU A 412 7.53 -0.50 -26.70
N ALA A 413 7.55 0.59 -27.46
CA ALA A 413 6.42 0.97 -28.33
C ALA A 413 6.18 -0.06 -29.45
N ASN A 414 7.24 -0.60 -30.05
CA ASN A 414 7.13 -1.67 -31.04
C ASN A 414 6.60 -2.98 -30.42
N LEU A 415 7.09 -3.38 -29.24
CA LEU A 415 6.57 -4.54 -28.52
C LEU A 415 5.08 -4.38 -28.24
N LEU A 416 4.69 -3.24 -27.69
CA LEU A 416 3.32 -2.90 -27.34
C LEU A 416 2.34 -3.04 -28.52
N SER A 417 2.79 -2.72 -29.74
CA SER A 417 1.99 -2.86 -30.96
C SER A 417 1.78 -4.31 -31.41
N LYS A 418 2.72 -5.22 -31.10
CA LYS A 418 2.73 -6.61 -31.58
C LYS A 418 2.36 -7.63 -30.50
N GLU A 419 2.35 -7.20 -29.25
CA GLU A 419 2.12 -8.07 -28.10
C GLU A 419 0.68 -8.58 -28.05
N LYS A 420 0.51 -9.85 -27.68
CA LYS A 420 -0.79 -10.51 -27.56
C LYS A 420 -1.36 -10.37 -26.14
N TYR A 421 -0.50 -10.41 -25.13
CA TYR A 421 -0.92 -10.47 -23.73
C TYR A 421 -1.15 -9.08 -23.14
N TRP A 422 -2.36 -8.84 -22.62
CA TRP A 422 -2.77 -7.53 -22.10
C TRP A 422 -1.89 -7.05 -20.94
N PHE A 423 -1.48 -7.95 -20.03
CA PHE A 423 -0.67 -7.57 -18.87
C PHE A 423 0.71 -7.07 -19.28
N VAL A 424 1.30 -7.66 -20.34
CA VAL A 424 2.57 -7.20 -20.93
C VAL A 424 2.38 -5.84 -21.60
N LYS A 425 1.24 -5.59 -22.26
CA LYS A 425 0.92 -4.26 -22.80
C LYS A 425 0.85 -3.21 -21.70
N SER A 426 0.17 -3.51 -20.59
CA SER A 426 0.11 -2.62 -19.41
C SER A 426 1.50 -2.29 -18.89
N ALA A 427 2.38 -3.28 -18.75
CA ALA A 427 3.77 -3.07 -18.34
C ALA A 427 4.56 -2.19 -19.34
N CYS A 428 4.35 -2.38 -20.64
CA CYS A 428 4.98 -1.52 -21.65
C CYS A 428 4.49 -0.08 -21.53
N VAL A 429 3.19 0.16 -21.35
CA VAL A 429 2.61 1.50 -21.16
C VAL A 429 3.16 2.15 -19.88
N GLU A 430 3.24 1.41 -18.77
CA GLU A 430 3.87 1.87 -17.52
C GLU A 430 5.32 2.31 -17.73
N ALA A 431 6.09 1.44 -18.38
CA ALA A 431 7.50 1.69 -18.63
C ALA A 431 7.71 2.92 -19.53
N LEU A 432 6.91 3.01 -20.59
CA LEU A 432 6.90 4.13 -21.52
C LEU A 432 6.55 5.46 -20.84
N ARG A 433 5.57 5.46 -19.93
CA ARG A 433 5.26 6.62 -19.09
C ARG A 433 6.46 7.06 -18.27
N ASN A 434 7.14 6.13 -17.61
CA ASN A 434 8.28 6.44 -16.74
C ASN A 434 9.47 7.02 -17.51
N ILE A 435 9.70 6.57 -18.75
CA ILE A 435 10.79 7.06 -19.61
C ILE A 435 10.55 8.50 -20.12
N LYS A 436 9.30 8.98 -20.14
CA LYS A 436 8.89 10.34 -20.57
C LYS A 436 9.43 10.75 -21.94
N ASN A 437 9.35 9.85 -22.92
CA ASN A 437 9.75 10.14 -24.31
C ASN A 437 8.55 10.63 -25.12
N GLU A 438 8.67 11.70 -25.90
CA GLU A 438 7.53 12.26 -26.65
C GLU A 438 7.16 11.43 -27.89
N ASN A 439 8.10 10.63 -28.38
CA ASN A 439 7.91 9.80 -29.58
C ASN A 439 6.91 8.66 -29.39
N ILE A 440 6.34 8.50 -28.19
CA ILE A 440 5.38 7.46 -27.85
C ILE A 440 3.93 7.94 -27.76
N ILE A 441 3.66 9.24 -27.95
CA ILE A 441 2.30 9.81 -27.93
C ILE A 441 1.40 9.10 -28.94
N GLU A 442 1.85 8.94 -30.19
CA GLU A 442 1.08 8.25 -31.25
C GLU A 442 0.81 6.76 -30.93
N PRO A 443 1.82 5.95 -30.52
CA PRO A 443 1.59 4.61 -30.02
C PRO A 443 0.58 4.51 -28.85
N LEU A 444 0.66 5.41 -27.87
CA LEU A 444 -0.25 5.44 -26.73
C LEU A 444 -1.69 5.77 -27.14
N ALA A 445 -1.86 6.73 -28.06
CA ALA A 445 -3.16 7.10 -28.60
C ALA A 445 -3.86 5.92 -29.29
N LYS A 446 -3.10 5.08 -30.00
CA LYS A 446 -3.65 3.87 -30.64
C LYS A 446 -4.15 2.85 -29.62
N ILE A 447 -3.50 2.72 -28.47
CA ILE A 447 -3.92 1.77 -27.43
C ILE A 447 -5.17 2.26 -26.72
N LEU A 448 -5.23 3.56 -26.42
CA LEU A 448 -6.41 4.18 -25.83
C LEU A 448 -7.67 3.88 -26.64
N ILE A 449 -7.55 3.87 -27.97
CA ILE A 449 -8.64 3.67 -28.94
C ILE A 449 -8.79 2.19 -29.36
N ALA A 450 -7.89 1.29 -28.96
CA ALA A 450 -7.94 -0.11 -29.40
C ALA A 450 -9.10 -0.87 -28.74
N ASP A 451 -9.89 -1.56 -29.57
CA ASP A 451 -10.95 -2.48 -29.13
C ASP A 451 -10.31 -3.80 -28.65
N ALA A 452 -10.29 -4.02 -27.34
CA ALA A 452 -9.62 -5.17 -26.74
C ALA A 452 -10.33 -5.74 -25.49
N GLY A 453 -11.63 -5.49 -25.34
CA GLY A 453 -12.45 -6.04 -24.25
C GLY A 453 -12.04 -5.56 -22.84
N GLU A 454 -12.60 -6.21 -21.80
CA GLU A 454 -12.35 -5.87 -20.39
C GLU A 454 -10.89 -6.04 -19.97
N ASP A 455 -10.19 -7.03 -20.51
CA ASP A 455 -8.79 -7.35 -20.24
C ASP A 455 -7.82 -6.19 -20.57
N ALA A 456 -8.19 -5.32 -21.52
CA ALA A 456 -7.38 -4.16 -21.89
C ALA A 456 -7.74 -2.88 -21.12
N SER A 457 -8.76 -2.93 -20.24
CA SER A 457 -9.24 -1.75 -19.51
C SER A 457 -8.12 -1.03 -18.75
N LEU A 458 -7.26 -1.79 -18.06
CA LEU A 458 -6.13 -1.24 -17.31
C LEU A 458 -5.11 -0.57 -18.24
N ALA A 459 -4.71 -1.24 -19.33
CA ALA A 459 -3.75 -0.70 -20.28
C ALA A 459 -4.25 0.60 -20.93
N ARG A 460 -5.55 0.69 -21.23
CA ARG A 460 -6.19 1.91 -21.78
C ARG A 460 -6.21 3.05 -20.78
N THR A 461 -6.54 2.76 -19.52
CA THR A 461 -6.44 3.73 -18.43
C THR A 461 -5.01 4.23 -18.31
N MET A 462 -4.03 3.33 -18.23
CA MET A 462 -2.61 3.72 -18.16
C MET A 462 -2.16 4.52 -19.39
N ALA A 463 -2.69 4.23 -20.59
CA ALA A 463 -2.35 4.95 -21.81
C ALA A 463 -2.91 6.38 -21.80
N ALA A 464 -4.16 6.57 -21.33
CA ALA A 464 -4.74 7.89 -21.13
C ALA A 464 -3.93 8.72 -20.12
N TRP A 465 -3.54 8.11 -18.99
CA TRP A 465 -2.74 8.77 -17.97
C TRP A 465 -1.34 9.11 -18.48
N ALA A 466 -0.71 8.20 -19.24
CA ALA A 466 0.56 8.44 -19.88
C ALA A 466 0.47 9.61 -20.89
N LEU A 467 -0.58 9.65 -21.72
CA LEU A 467 -0.86 10.77 -22.61
C LEU A 467 -1.03 12.07 -21.82
N ALA A 468 -1.84 12.08 -20.76
CA ALA A 468 -2.06 13.26 -19.92
C ALA A 468 -0.74 13.81 -19.34
N SER A 469 0.20 12.93 -18.98
CA SER A 469 1.51 13.33 -18.46
C SER A 469 2.39 14.12 -19.44
N PHE A 470 2.08 14.08 -20.75
CA PHE A 470 2.76 14.88 -21.78
C PHE A 470 2.15 16.28 -21.98
N GLY A 471 1.09 16.63 -21.24
CA GLY A 471 0.48 17.96 -21.25
C GLY A 471 -0.02 18.37 -22.64
N GLU A 472 0.32 19.60 -23.06
CA GLU A 472 -0.18 20.19 -24.32
C GLU A 472 0.09 19.32 -25.56
N LYS A 473 1.16 18.52 -25.53
CA LYS A 473 1.60 17.70 -26.66
C LYS A 473 0.65 16.54 -26.97
N SER A 474 -0.11 16.06 -25.99
CA SER A 474 -1.07 14.95 -26.16
C SER A 474 -2.51 15.42 -26.37
N ILE A 475 -2.81 16.72 -26.24
CA ILE A 475 -4.16 17.27 -26.37
C ILE A 475 -4.81 16.85 -27.69
N HIS A 476 -4.07 16.88 -28.79
CA HIS A 476 -4.60 16.47 -30.09
C HIS A 476 -5.06 15.00 -30.09
N SER A 477 -4.22 14.10 -29.55
CA SER A 477 -4.52 12.68 -29.46
C SER A 477 -5.68 12.37 -28.51
N LEU A 478 -5.74 13.04 -27.36
CA LEU A 478 -6.85 12.91 -26.39
C LEU A 478 -8.16 13.45 -26.97
N THR A 479 -8.11 14.61 -27.65
CA THR A 479 -9.27 15.20 -28.34
C THR A 479 -9.84 14.26 -29.41
N LYS A 480 -8.97 13.56 -30.14
CA LYS A 480 -9.39 12.54 -31.10
C LYS A 480 -10.09 11.37 -30.42
N ALA A 481 -9.58 10.91 -29.27
CA ALA A 481 -10.17 9.82 -28.49
C ALA A 481 -11.51 10.20 -27.82
N LEU A 482 -11.75 11.49 -27.53
CA LEU A 482 -13.07 11.99 -27.09
C LEU A 482 -14.18 11.78 -28.13
N SER A 483 -13.81 11.64 -29.41
CA SER A 483 -14.76 11.39 -30.50
C SER A 483 -14.93 9.89 -30.80
N ASP A 484 -14.35 9.01 -29.99
CA ASP A 484 -14.42 7.57 -30.20
C ASP A 484 -15.83 7.00 -29.96
N ASN A 485 -16.18 5.91 -30.65
CA ASN A 485 -17.49 5.28 -30.52
C ASN A 485 -17.69 4.61 -29.15
N GLU A 486 -16.62 4.17 -28.49
CA GLU A 486 -16.69 3.51 -27.19
C GLU A 486 -16.75 4.53 -26.04
N GLU A 487 -17.80 4.42 -25.21
CA GLU A 487 -17.99 5.30 -24.06
C GLU A 487 -16.82 5.26 -23.07
N SER A 488 -16.26 4.07 -22.86
CA SER A 488 -15.14 3.88 -21.95
C SER A 488 -13.86 4.59 -22.43
N THR A 489 -13.65 4.68 -23.74
CA THR A 489 -12.54 5.43 -24.35
C THR A 489 -12.74 6.93 -24.18
N ARG A 490 -13.95 7.43 -24.47
CA ARG A 490 -14.29 8.85 -24.27
C ARG A 490 -14.12 9.28 -22.81
N ARG A 491 -14.55 8.45 -21.85
CA ARG A 491 -14.41 8.72 -20.41
C ARG A 491 -12.97 8.79 -19.93
N ARG A 492 -12.06 8.00 -20.51
CA ARG A 492 -10.64 8.04 -20.15
C ARG A 492 -9.91 9.21 -20.80
N ALA A 493 -10.37 9.64 -21.98
CA ALA A 493 -9.74 10.70 -22.76
C ALA A 493 -10.07 12.11 -22.24
N GLY A 494 -11.27 12.28 -21.67
CA GLY A 494 -11.69 13.51 -20.97
C GLY A 494 -11.19 13.52 -19.54
#